data_AF-A0A937TQ53-F1
#
_entry.id   AF-A0A937TQ53-F1
#
_cell.length_a   1.000
_cell.length_b   1.000
_cell.length_c   1.000
_cell.angle_alpha   90.00
_cell.angle_beta   90.00
_cell.angle_gamma   90.00
#
_symmetry.space_group_name_H-M   'P 1'
#
loop_
_entity.id
_entity.type
_entity.pdbx_description
1 polymer ?
#
loop_
_entity_poly.entity_id
_entity_poly.type
_entity_poly.pdbx_seq_one_letter_code
_entity_poly.pdbx_strand_id
1 'polypeptide(L)'
;MADKRMLIVDADIARKIDDNRGDMGYSEFLEFLINSQLIEPTGHNNYVDKDEFHQFAAGMKELLRNFLEFFLTYGLELGKQPQDKTFQELSEKLQSLGRSDNKNKNP
;
A
#
# COMPACT_ATOMS: atom_id res chain seq x y z
N MET A 1 23.81 24.94 12.19
CA MET A 1 23.05 25.83 11.30
C MET A 1 23.48 25.52 9.89
N ALA A 2 22.56 25.17 8.99
CA ALA A 2 22.94 24.84 7.61
C ALA A 2 23.45 26.09 6.88
N ASP A 3 24.57 25.97 6.18
CA ASP A 3 25.11 27.06 5.36
C ASP A 3 24.12 27.40 4.24
N LYS A 4 23.54 28.60 4.31
CA LYS A 4 22.61 29.09 3.27
C LYS A 4 23.39 29.69 2.10
N ARG A 5 23.04 29.28 0.88
CA ARG A 5 23.61 29.80 -0.37
C ARG A 5 22.53 30.53 -1.18
N MET A 6 22.92 31.54 -1.97
CA MET A 6 22.00 32.29 -2.82
C MET A 6 21.80 31.57 -4.16
N LEU A 7 20.55 31.35 -4.56
CA LEU A 7 20.18 30.79 -5.85
C LEU A 7 19.49 31.88 -6.68
N ILE A 8 20.05 32.19 -7.87
CA ILE A 8 19.47 33.15 -8.81
C ILE A 8 18.73 32.36 -9.89
N VAL A 9 17.47 32.70 -10.12
CA VAL A 9 16.61 32.10 -11.15
C VAL A 9 15.88 33.19 -11.91
N ASP A 10 15.41 32.87 -13.12
CA ASP A 10 14.57 33.77 -13.88
C ASP A 10 13.24 34.04 -13.17
N ALA A 11 12.71 35.25 -13.36
CA ALA A 11 11.47 35.69 -12.71
C ALA A 11 10.27 34.78 -13.02
N ASP A 12 10.19 34.25 -14.24
CA ASP A 12 9.12 33.32 -14.63
C ASP A 12 9.21 31.98 -13.89
N ILE A 13 10.41 31.53 -13.57
CA ILE A 13 10.62 30.30 -12.79
C ILE A 13 10.27 30.54 -11.32
N ALA A 14 10.67 31.68 -10.76
CA ALA A 14 10.28 32.06 -9.40
C ALA A 14 8.75 32.11 -9.25
N ARG A 15 8.05 32.74 -10.22
CA ARG A 15 6.59 32.79 -10.23
C ARG A 15 5.97 31.40 -10.29
N LYS A 16 6.46 30.51 -11.18
CA LYS A 16 5.99 29.13 -11.24
C LYS A 16 6.18 28.38 -9.92
N ILE A 17 7.28 28.62 -9.21
CA ILE A 17 7.50 28.02 -7.89
C ILE A 17 6.46 28.54 -6.89
N ASP A 18 6.25 29.84 -6.82
CA ASP A 18 5.24 30.42 -5.91
C ASP A 18 3.83 29.93 -6.20
N ASP A 19 3.45 29.79 -7.47
CA ASP A 19 2.12 29.32 -7.87
C ASP A 19 1.88 27.84 -7.53
N ASN A 20 2.93 27.02 -7.39
CA ASN A 20 2.82 25.56 -7.26
C ASN A 20 3.31 25.00 -5.92
N ARG A 21 4.05 25.77 -5.11
CA ARG A 21 4.61 25.29 -3.84
C ARG A 21 3.57 25.08 -2.72
N GLY A 22 2.36 25.61 -2.89
CA GLY A 22 1.35 25.62 -1.82
C GLY A 22 1.90 26.30 -0.57
N ASP A 23 1.80 25.64 0.58
CA ASP A 23 2.27 26.17 1.86
C ASP A 23 3.77 25.91 2.13
N MET A 24 4.46 25.15 1.26
CA MET A 24 5.87 24.80 1.45
C MET A 24 6.80 26.00 1.22
N GLY A 25 7.90 26.06 1.98
CA GLY A 25 8.97 27.04 1.71
C GLY A 25 9.73 26.73 0.43
N TYR A 26 10.44 27.70 -0.15
CA TYR A 26 11.24 27.52 -1.38
C TYR A 26 12.21 26.35 -1.29
N SER A 27 12.95 26.23 -0.19
CA SER A 27 13.93 25.14 0.00
C SER A 27 13.25 23.79 0.12
N GLU A 28 12.15 23.71 0.85
CA GLU A 28 11.38 22.48 1.06
C GLU A 28 10.74 21.99 -0.25
N PHE A 29 10.17 22.90 -1.03
CA PHE A 29 9.59 22.59 -2.33
C PHE A 29 10.65 22.11 -3.32
N LEU A 30 11.81 22.78 -3.38
CA LEU A 30 12.91 22.37 -4.27
C LEU A 30 13.52 21.04 -3.83
N GLU A 31 13.69 20.82 -2.53
CA GLU A 31 14.14 19.54 -1.98
C GLU A 31 13.16 18.42 -2.32
N PHE A 32 11.85 18.64 -2.17
CA PHE A 32 10.82 17.68 -2.58
C PHE A 32 10.93 17.33 -4.06
N LEU A 33 11.05 18.33 -4.95
CA LEU A 33 11.17 18.09 -6.39
C LEU A 33 12.45 17.33 -6.74
N ILE A 34 13.59 17.74 -6.18
CA ILE A 34 14.88 17.07 -6.38
C ILE A 34 14.78 15.62 -5.92
N ASN A 35 14.24 15.38 -4.73
CA ASN A 35 14.04 14.05 -4.19
C ASN A 35 13.09 13.23 -5.07
N SER A 36 12.02 13.82 -5.59
CA SER A 36 11.06 13.12 -6.46
C SER A 36 11.65 12.67 -7.80
N GLN A 37 12.69 13.35 -8.30
CA GLN A 37 13.26 13.10 -9.63
C GLN A 37 14.62 12.38 -9.58
N LEU A 38 15.42 12.62 -8.54
CA LEU A 38 16.79 12.09 -8.41
C LEU A 38 16.91 10.91 -7.45
N ILE A 39 15.97 10.77 -6.50
CA ILE A 39 15.84 9.51 -5.79
C ILE A 39 15.08 8.61 -6.75
N GLU A 40 15.81 7.84 -7.57
CA GLU A 40 15.26 6.60 -8.14
C GLU A 40 14.42 5.93 -7.05
N PRO A 41 13.21 5.42 -7.35
CA PRO A 41 12.38 4.79 -6.33
C PRO A 41 13.08 3.51 -5.89
N THR A 42 14.06 3.62 -4.99
CA THR A 42 14.73 2.50 -4.34
C THR A 42 13.78 1.84 -3.33
N GLY A 43 12.47 1.87 -3.55
CA GLY A 43 11.59 1.06 -2.73
C GLY A 43 10.09 1.25 -2.80
N HIS A 44 9.48 2.19 -3.54
CA HIS A 44 8.00 2.31 -3.54
C HIS A 44 7.41 2.53 -4.94
N ASN A 45 7.50 1.50 -5.77
CA ASN A 45 6.42 1.20 -6.71
C ASN A 45 5.23 0.65 -5.89
N ASN A 46 4.49 1.53 -5.23
CA ASN A 46 3.21 1.21 -4.57
C ASN A 46 2.08 1.07 -5.61
N TYR A 47 2.40 0.51 -6.78
CA TYR A 47 1.44 0.21 -7.83
C TYR A 47 1.34 -1.31 -7.91
N VAL A 48 0.16 -1.83 -7.56
CA VAL A 48 -0.17 -3.23 -7.78
C VAL A 48 -0.36 -3.40 -9.28
N ASP A 49 0.38 -4.33 -9.89
CA ASP A 49 0.18 -4.64 -11.31
C ASP A 49 -1.26 -5.15 -11.51
N LYS A 50 -1.83 -4.89 -12.69
CA LYS A 50 -3.16 -5.37 -13.04
C LYS A 50 -3.30 -6.88 -12.84
N ASP A 51 -2.26 -7.64 -13.15
CA ASP A 51 -2.25 -9.09 -12.98
C ASP A 51 -2.19 -9.51 -11.51
N GLU A 52 -1.44 -8.78 -10.68
CA GLU A 52 -1.37 -8.99 -9.23
C GLU A 52 -2.72 -8.69 -8.55
N PHE A 53 -3.38 -7.60 -8.96
CA PHE A 53 -4.73 -7.28 -8.48
C PHE A 53 -5.75 -8.33 -8.90
N HIS A 54 -5.66 -8.85 -10.13
CA HIS A 54 -6.55 -9.92 -10.59
C HIS A 54 -6.35 -11.23 -9.82
N GLN A 55 -5.10 -11.60 -9.50
CA GLN A 55 -4.81 -12.77 -8.67
C GLN A 55 -5.32 -12.59 -7.24
N PHE A 56 -5.12 -11.42 -6.64
CA PHE A 56 -5.67 -11.09 -5.34
C PHE A 56 -7.20 -11.16 -5.33
N ALA A 57 -7.87 -10.54 -6.31
CA ALA A 57 -9.33 -10.55 -6.41
C ALA A 57 -9.90 -11.97 -6.61
N ALA A 58 -9.22 -12.82 -7.39
CA ALA A 58 -9.58 -14.21 -7.55
C ALA A 58 -9.44 -14.99 -6.23
N GLY A 59 -8.33 -14.80 -5.51
CA GLY A 59 -8.10 -15.41 -4.19
C GLY A 59 -9.14 -14.98 -3.16
N MET A 60 -9.49 -13.70 -3.11
CA MET A 60 -10.55 -13.18 -2.23
C MET A 60 -11.93 -13.75 -2.55
N LYS A 61 -12.23 -13.94 -3.84
CA LYS A 61 -13.50 -14.54 -4.27
C LYS A 61 -13.60 -16.02 -3.87
N GLU A 62 -12.51 -16.77 -3.99
CA GLU A 62 -12.44 -18.16 -3.51
C GLU A 62 -12.60 -18.22 -1.99
N LEU A 63 -11.92 -17.34 -1.26
CA LEU A 63 -11.99 -17.27 0.19
C LEU A 63 -13.41 -16.98 0.69
N LEU A 64 -14.08 -16.00 0.09
CA LEU A 64 -15.48 -15.67 0.42
C LEU A 64 -16.43 -16.82 0.08
N ARG A 65 -16.20 -17.52 -1.04
CA ARG A 65 -16.98 -18.72 -1.39
C ARG A 65 -16.83 -19.80 -0.32
N ASN A 66 -15.61 -20.14 0.06
CA ASN A 66 -15.32 -21.17 1.04
C ASN A 66 -15.85 -20.80 2.43
N PHE A 67 -15.78 -19.51 2.80
CA PHE A 67 -16.37 -18.99 4.03
C PHE A 67 -17.90 -19.11 4.05
N LEU A 68 -18.57 -18.74 2.95
CA LEU A 68 -20.02 -18.87 2.84
C LEU A 68 -20.46 -20.34 2.81
N GLU A 69 -19.71 -21.21 2.14
CA GLU A 69 -19.94 -22.66 2.14
C GLU A 69 -19.78 -23.24 3.55
N PHE A 70 -18.78 -22.79 4.30
CA PHE A 70 -18.63 -23.13 5.72
C PHE A 70 -19.84 -22.67 6.53
N PHE A 71 -20.31 -21.44 6.36
CA PHE A 71 -21.50 -20.96 7.09
C PHE A 71 -22.79 -21.67 6.68
N LEU A 72 -22.98 -22.01 5.41
CA LEU A 72 -24.17 -22.72 4.95
C LEU A 72 -24.17 -24.18 5.40
N THR A 73 -23.00 -24.82 5.45
CA THR A 73 -22.86 -26.23 5.86
C THR A 73 -22.81 -26.40 7.38
N TYR A 74 -22.17 -25.48 8.10
CA TYR A 74 -21.91 -25.59 9.55
C TYR A 74 -22.64 -24.54 10.41
N GLY A 75 -22.96 -23.36 9.87
CA GLY A 75 -23.65 -22.29 10.61
C GLY A 75 -25.15 -22.55 10.83
N LEU A 76 -25.78 -23.44 10.05
CA LEU A 76 -27.14 -23.92 10.31
C LEU A 76 -27.17 -25.08 11.34
N GLU A 77 -26.03 -25.70 11.64
CA GLU A 77 -25.85 -26.62 12.78
C GLU A 77 -25.36 -25.83 14.01
N LEU A 78 -26.19 -24.92 14.52
CA LEU A 78 -25.90 -24.15 15.73
C LEU A 78 -25.53 -25.08 16.90
N GLY A 79 -24.24 -25.15 17.24
CA GLY A 79 -23.79 -25.59 18.57
C GLY A 79 -22.54 -26.45 18.65
N LYS A 80 -21.93 -26.91 17.56
CA LYS A 80 -20.68 -27.70 17.63
C LYS A 80 -19.47 -26.86 17.21
N GLN A 81 -18.50 -26.74 18.12
CA GLN A 81 -17.21 -26.09 17.85
C GLN A 81 -16.55 -26.79 16.66
N PRO A 82 -16.16 -26.07 15.59
CA PRO A 82 -15.59 -26.70 14.40
C PRO A 82 -14.27 -27.37 14.77
N GLN A 83 -14.24 -28.70 14.77
CA GLN A 83 -13.03 -29.50 15.01
C GLN A 83 -12.32 -29.93 13.71
N ASP A 84 -12.82 -29.48 12.55
CA ASP A 84 -12.31 -29.94 11.26
C ASP A 84 -11.18 -29.06 10.70
N LYS A 85 -10.24 -29.74 10.06
CA LYS A 85 -9.05 -29.19 9.38
C LYS A 85 -9.38 -28.08 8.39
N THR A 86 -10.57 -28.08 7.81
CA THR A 86 -11.05 -27.10 6.83
C THR A 86 -11.16 -25.68 7.40
N PHE A 87 -11.57 -25.54 8.67
CA PHE A 87 -11.60 -24.23 9.34
C PHE A 87 -10.19 -23.72 9.63
N GLN A 88 -9.28 -24.63 9.98
CA GLN A 88 -7.88 -24.29 10.19
C GLN A 88 -7.22 -23.85 8.86
N GLU A 89 -7.45 -24.57 7.77
CA GLU A 89 -6.97 -24.20 6.43
C GLU A 89 -7.53 -22.84 5.97
N LEU A 90 -8.79 -22.55 6.25
CA LEU A 90 -9.40 -21.25 5.96
C LEU A 90 -8.77 -20.13 6.79
N SER A 91 -8.53 -20.37 8.09
CA SER A 91 -7.85 -19.45 9.00
C SER A 91 -6.39 -19.20 8.58
N GLU A 92 -5.68 -20.23 8.14
CA GLU A 92 -4.32 -20.12 7.61
C GLU A 92 -4.27 -19.34 6.30
N LYS A 93 -5.23 -19.55 5.38
CA LYS A 93 -5.40 -18.74 4.16
C LYS A 93 -5.72 -17.27 4.48
N LEU A 94 -6.56 -17.00 5.50
CA LEU A 94 -6.84 -15.64 5.96
C LEU A 94 -5.60 -14.96 6.55
N GLN A 95 -4.83 -15.69 7.37
CA GLN A 95 -3.61 -15.16 7.98
C GLN A 95 -2.49 -14.92 6.96
N SER A 96 -2.38 -15.75 5.91
CA SER A 96 -1.37 -15.56 4.87
C SER A 96 -1.66 -14.31 4.03
N LEU A 97 -2.94 -14.08 3.68
CA LEU A 97 -3.40 -12.87 2.99
C LEU A 97 -3.24 -11.60 3.84
N GLY A 98 -3.40 -11.70 5.17
CA GLY A 98 -3.15 -10.57 6.07
C GLY A 98 -1.65 -10.30 6.35
N ARG A 99 -0.77 -11.27 6.10
CA ARG A 99 0.69 -11.15 6.31
C ARG A 99 1.43 -10.63 5.09
N SER A 100 0.89 -10.75 3.87
CA SER A 100 1.52 -10.22 2.66
C SER A 100 1.69 -8.69 2.71
N ASP A 101 0.83 -7.97 3.42
CA ASP A 101 0.98 -6.52 3.65
C ASP A 101 2.07 -6.15 4.66
N ASN A 102 2.47 -7.08 5.53
CA ASN A 102 3.32 -6.76 6.69
C ASN A 102 4.78 -7.22 6.56
N LYS A 103 5.14 -7.89 5.46
CA LYS A 103 6.54 -8.31 5.18
C LYS A 103 7.40 -7.25 4.49
N ASN A 104 6.81 -6.13 4.04
CA ASN A 104 7.55 -5.02 3.43
C ASN A 104 7.83 -3.85 4.40
N LYS A 105 7.71 -4.08 5.72
CA LYS A 105 8.20 -3.15 6.74
C LYS A 105 9.32 -3.80 7.55
N ASN A 106 10.52 -3.31 7.27
CA ASN A 106 11.78 -3.32 8.03
C ASN A 106 12.81 -4.43 7.78
N PRO A 107 14.11 -4.07 7.90
CA PRO A 107 14.65 -2.79 8.42
C PRO A 107 15.19 -1.81 7.37
#